data_AF-A0A9K3LIG7-F1
#
_entry.id   AF-A0A9K3LIG7-F1
#
_cell.length_a   1.000
_cell.length_b   1.000
_cell.length_c   1.000
_cell.angle_alpha   90.00
_cell.angle_beta   90.00
_cell.angle_gamma   90.00
#
_symmetry.space_group_name_H-M   'P 1'
#
loop_
_entity.id
_entity.type
_entity.pdbx_description
1 polymer ?
#
loop_
_entity_poly.entity_id
_entity_poly.type
_entity_poly.pdbx_seq_one_letter_code
_entity_poly.pdbx_strand_id
1 'polypeptide(L)'
;MSSGLGVSAIQHRNNNRKKKHSRTRNENVSTIKNDEPPLPLPSDDVEALLSLGLYLVGFGETRQGSSIIRMRRFRAFFGVGPKAIKSIHDDLNRKGHKVTSDKLFMAMNWLFTYDTELVLSGRWKLNEKTIRESVRKVVQQVPMGG
;
A
#
# COMPACT_ATOMS: atom_id res chain seq x y z
N MET A 1 35.90 -18.97 -61.27
CA MET A 1 35.78 -20.21 -60.48
C MET A 1 34.82 -19.92 -59.34
N SER A 2 33.68 -20.60 -59.36
CA SER A 2 32.51 -20.40 -58.50
C SER A 2 32.73 -20.98 -57.11
N SER A 3 32.26 -20.28 -56.08
CA SER A 3 31.86 -20.80 -54.75
C SER A 3 31.13 -19.63 -54.08
N GLY A 4 29.87 -19.64 -53.70
CA GLY A 4 28.84 -20.67 -53.60
C GLY A 4 27.80 -20.05 -52.65
N LEU A 5 26.61 -19.79 -53.17
CA LEU A 5 25.44 -19.27 -52.45
C LEU A 5 24.98 -20.20 -51.32
N GLY A 6 24.44 -19.63 -50.25
CA GLY A 6 23.71 -20.36 -49.22
C GLY A 6 22.74 -19.45 -48.47
N VAL A 7 21.57 -19.23 -49.05
CA VAL A 7 20.39 -18.61 -48.43
C VAL A 7 19.46 -19.72 -47.94
N SER A 8 18.72 -19.45 -46.85
CA SER A 8 17.41 -20.00 -46.48
C SER A 8 17.37 -21.19 -45.50
N ALA A 9 16.68 -20.99 -44.37
CA ALA A 9 15.47 -21.74 -44.04
C ALA A 9 14.80 -21.19 -42.77
N ILE A 10 13.74 -20.40 -42.96
CA ILE A 10 12.56 -20.37 -42.09
C ILE A 10 11.81 -21.69 -42.33
N GLN A 11 11.24 -22.33 -41.29
CA GLN A 11 9.81 -22.76 -41.24
C GLN A 11 9.52 -23.81 -40.12
N HIS A 12 8.42 -23.57 -39.37
CA HIS A 12 7.44 -24.53 -38.80
C HIS A 12 7.84 -25.49 -37.65
N ARG A 13 6.96 -25.95 -36.74
CA ARG A 13 5.60 -25.62 -36.25
C ARG A 13 5.28 -26.63 -35.13
N ASN A 14 4.48 -26.19 -34.15
CA ASN A 14 3.42 -26.95 -33.45
C ASN A 14 3.68 -28.01 -32.35
N ASN A 15 3.02 -27.70 -31.22
CA ASN A 15 2.06 -28.53 -30.47
C ASN A 15 2.54 -29.77 -29.71
N ASN A 16 2.42 -29.69 -28.38
CA ASN A 16 1.75 -30.77 -27.65
C ASN A 16 0.85 -30.24 -26.52
N ARG A 17 -0.46 -30.29 -26.82
CA ARG A 17 -1.55 -30.28 -25.85
C ARG A 17 -1.52 -31.61 -25.08
N LYS A 18 -1.48 -31.55 -23.75
CA LYS A 18 -2.13 -32.57 -22.91
C LYS A 18 -3.04 -31.88 -21.90
N LYS A 19 -4.32 -31.79 -22.25
CA LYS A 19 -5.43 -31.71 -21.29
C LYS A 19 -5.49 -33.03 -20.54
N LYS A 20 -5.47 -33.02 -19.21
CA LYS A 20 -6.30 -33.92 -18.42
C LYS A 20 -7.00 -33.14 -17.33
N HIS A 21 -8.29 -33.36 -17.32
CA HIS A 21 -9.32 -32.75 -16.52
C HIS A 21 -9.49 -33.61 -15.25
N SER A 22 -9.46 -33.00 -14.08
CA SER A 22 -10.17 -33.54 -12.92
C SER A 22 -10.52 -32.37 -11.99
N ARG A 23 -11.80 -32.01 -12.03
CA ARG A 23 -12.48 -31.23 -10.99
C ARG A 23 -12.35 -31.96 -9.66
N THR A 24 -11.90 -31.27 -8.63
CA THR A 24 -12.50 -31.43 -7.30
C THR A 24 -12.51 -30.07 -6.61
N ARG A 25 -13.73 -29.59 -6.42
CA ARG A 25 -14.16 -28.56 -5.47
C ARG A 25 -13.62 -28.92 -4.09
N ASN A 26 -12.93 -28.02 -3.41
CA ASN A 26 -13.26 -27.80 -2.02
C ASN A 26 -12.87 -26.41 -1.54
N GLU A 27 -13.86 -25.81 -0.90
CA GLU A 27 -13.86 -24.53 -0.22
C GLU A 27 -12.73 -24.47 0.80
N ASN A 28 -11.99 -23.36 0.81
CA ASN A 28 -11.35 -22.82 2.00
C ASN A 28 -11.22 -21.32 1.79
N VAL A 29 -12.37 -20.63 1.81
CA VAL A 29 -12.44 -19.26 2.28
C VAL A 29 -12.11 -19.35 3.77
N SER A 30 -10.82 -19.34 4.10
CA SER A 30 -10.38 -19.20 5.47
C SER A 30 -10.69 -17.77 5.88
N THR A 31 -11.82 -17.62 6.57
CA THR A 31 -12.10 -16.64 7.61
C THR A 31 -10.82 -15.90 8.03
N ILE A 32 -10.77 -14.61 7.73
CA ILE A 32 -9.80 -13.69 8.33
C ILE A 32 -10.07 -13.75 9.84
N LYS A 33 -9.28 -14.56 10.56
CA LYS A 33 -9.31 -14.60 12.01
C LYS A 33 -8.63 -13.33 12.48
N ASN A 34 -9.40 -12.40 13.05
CA ASN A 34 -8.93 -11.13 13.60
C ASN A 34 -8.18 -11.27 14.94
N ASP A 35 -7.48 -12.40 15.16
CA ASP A 35 -6.82 -12.71 16.44
C ASP A 35 -5.29 -12.75 16.32
N GLU A 36 -4.72 -12.19 15.24
CA GLU A 36 -3.26 -12.05 15.16
C GLU A 36 -2.81 -10.94 16.14
N PRO A 37 -1.87 -11.23 17.07
CA PRO A 37 -1.30 -10.22 17.94
C PRO A 37 -0.78 -9.05 17.09
N PRO A 38 -0.94 -7.78 17.53
CA PRO A 38 -0.47 -6.66 16.76
C PRO A 38 1.01 -6.87 16.44
N LEU A 39 1.34 -6.94 15.14
CA LEU A 39 2.68 -7.26 14.69
C LEU A 39 3.65 -6.27 15.37
N PRO A 40 4.61 -6.73 16.19
CA PRO A 40 5.69 -5.88 16.66
C PRO A 40 6.36 -5.27 15.43
N LEU A 41 6.73 -3.98 15.45
CA LEU A 41 7.46 -3.44 14.30
C LEU A 41 8.73 -4.29 14.14
N PRO A 42 8.95 -4.86 12.94
CA PRO A 42 10.06 -5.76 12.74
C PRO A 42 11.35 -4.96 12.79
N SER A 43 12.05 -5.09 13.91
CA SER A 43 13.47 -4.80 14.13
C SER A 43 13.97 -3.41 13.70
N ASP A 44 15.27 -3.17 13.87
CA ASP A 44 15.94 -1.98 13.36
C ASP A 44 15.98 -1.91 11.80
N ASP A 45 15.38 -2.88 11.11
CA ASP A 45 15.45 -3.05 9.66
C ASP A 45 14.43 -2.18 8.90
N VAL A 46 14.98 -1.18 8.20
CA VAL A 46 14.25 -0.25 7.34
C VAL A 46 13.59 -0.96 6.14
N GLU A 47 14.16 -2.05 5.64
CA GLU A 47 13.59 -2.82 4.53
C GLU A 47 12.39 -3.65 4.97
N ALA A 48 12.44 -4.21 6.17
CA ALA A 48 11.29 -4.90 6.77
C ALA A 48 10.12 -3.93 6.99
N LEU A 49 10.41 -2.73 7.51
CA LEU A 49 9.44 -1.63 7.63
C LEU A 49 8.81 -1.23 6.29
N LEU A 50 9.63 -1.13 5.24
CA LEU A 50 9.17 -0.84 3.89
C LEU A 50 8.21 -1.93 3.38
N SER A 51 8.59 -3.20 3.53
CA SER A 51 7.75 -4.35 3.14
C SER A 51 6.44 -4.39 3.91
N LEU A 52 6.48 -4.19 5.23
CA LEU A 52 5.31 -4.22 6.10
C LEU A 52 4.32 -3.11 5.74
N GLY A 53 4.79 -1.86 5.61
CA GLY A 53 3.92 -0.75 5.24
C GLY A 53 3.24 -0.96 3.89
N LEU A 54 3.96 -1.50 2.90
CA LEU A 54 3.40 -1.84 1.58
C LEU A 54 2.37 -2.97 1.65
N TYR A 55 2.63 -3.99 2.47
CA TYR A 55 1.68 -5.07 2.70
C TYR A 55 0.37 -4.54 3.29
N LEU A 56 0.44 -3.68 4.31
CA LEU A 56 -0.72 -3.09 4.98
C LEU A 56 -1.61 -2.24 4.06
N VAL A 57 -1.04 -1.62 3.02
CA VAL A 57 -1.79 -0.84 2.02
C VAL A 57 -2.13 -1.65 0.76
N GLY A 58 -2.04 -2.98 0.84
CA GLY A 58 -2.54 -3.91 -0.18
C GLY A 58 -1.52 -4.37 -1.22
N PHE A 59 -0.24 -4.05 -1.08
CA PHE A 59 0.83 -4.60 -1.92
C PHE A 59 1.46 -5.83 -1.24
N GLY A 60 0.84 -6.99 -1.44
CA GLY A 60 1.45 -8.28 -1.12
C GLY A 60 2.82 -8.46 -1.77
N GLU A 61 3.66 -9.35 -1.23
CA GLU A 61 5.09 -9.49 -1.57
C GLU A 61 5.38 -9.48 -3.09
N THR A 62 4.64 -10.29 -3.85
CA THR A 62 4.79 -10.41 -5.31
C THR A 62 4.43 -9.12 -6.07
N ARG A 63 3.61 -8.26 -5.47
CA ARG A 63 3.14 -7.01 -6.06
C ARG A 63 4.01 -5.81 -5.68
N GLN A 64 4.99 -5.96 -4.79
CA GLN A 64 5.80 -4.83 -4.31
C GLN A 64 6.75 -4.26 -5.37
N GLY A 65 7.26 -5.10 -6.28
CA GLY A 65 8.13 -4.70 -7.38
C GLY A 65 9.57 -4.39 -6.94
N SER A 66 10.29 -3.61 -7.74
CA SER A 66 11.68 -3.23 -7.45
C SER A 66 11.79 -2.25 -6.27
N SER A 67 12.98 -2.13 -5.68
CA SER A 67 13.25 -1.20 -4.55
C SER A 67 12.81 0.25 -4.85
N ILE A 68 13.06 0.74 -6.07
CA ILE A 68 12.64 2.08 -6.50
C ILE A 68 11.11 2.22 -6.47
N ILE A 69 10.39 1.21 -6.99
CA ILE A 69 8.92 1.21 -7.01
C ILE A 69 8.37 1.11 -5.59
N ARG A 70 8.96 0.26 -4.74
CA ARG A 70 8.59 0.11 -3.32
C ARG A 70 8.67 1.44 -2.60
N MET A 71 9.80 2.16 -2.69
CA MET A 71 9.98 3.46 -2.05
C MET A 71 8.99 4.51 -2.57
N ARG A 72 8.75 4.57 -3.89
CA ARG A 72 7.77 5.49 -4.48
C ARG A 72 6.36 5.22 -3.98
N ARG A 73 5.93 3.95 -3.99
CA ARG A 73 4.61 3.54 -3.48
C ARG A 73 4.48 3.87 -2.00
N PHE A 74 5.47 3.52 -1.20
CA PHE A 74 5.45 3.79 0.23
C PHE A 74 5.22 5.28 0.53
N ARG A 75 6.00 6.16 -0.10
CA ARG A 75 5.82 7.62 0.04
C ARG A 75 4.47 8.10 -0.46
N ALA A 76 3.89 7.46 -1.47
CA ALA A 76 2.58 7.82 -2.00
C ALA A 76 1.42 7.49 -1.06
N PHE A 77 1.61 6.59 -0.08
CA PHE A 77 0.59 6.28 0.94
C PHE A 77 0.87 6.95 2.27
N PHE A 78 2.13 7.09 2.67
CA PHE A 78 2.49 7.57 4.01
C PHE A 78 3.14 8.96 4.03
N GLY A 79 3.39 9.58 2.87
CA GLY A 79 4.02 10.89 2.73
C GLY A 79 5.52 10.94 3.04
N VAL A 80 6.03 9.99 3.84
CA VAL A 80 7.43 9.93 4.29
C VAL A 80 8.06 8.57 3.97
N GLY A 81 9.38 8.46 4.16
CA GLY A 81 10.09 7.19 4.01
C GLY A 81 10.05 6.32 5.27
N PRO A 82 10.38 5.02 5.16
CA PRO A 82 10.35 4.07 6.28
C PRO A 82 11.27 4.47 7.44
N LYS A 83 12.40 5.14 7.15
CA LYS A 83 13.29 5.69 8.19
C LYS A 83 12.58 6.70 9.11
N ALA A 84 11.74 7.57 8.55
CA ALA A 84 11.01 8.56 9.33
C ALA A 84 9.96 7.88 10.22
N ILE A 85 9.25 6.87 9.69
CA ILE A 85 8.31 6.08 10.49
C ILE A 85 9.01 5.37 11.64
N LYS A 86 10.21 4.81 11.41
CA LYS A 86 11.04 4.24 12.48
C LYS A 86 11.35 5.27 13.56
N SER A 87 11.85 6.44 13.18
CA SER A 87 12.17 7.50 14.15
C SER A 87 10.94 7.92 14.98
N ILE A 88 9.76 8.02 14.36
CA ILE A 88 8.52 8.34 15.07
C ILE A 88 8.16 7.21 16.05
N HIS A 89 8.26 5.96 15.64
CA HIS A 89 8.00 4.82 16.51
C HIS A 89 8.95 4.78 17.72
N ASP A 90 10.25 4.95 17.49
CA ASP A 90 11.27 4.95 18.53
C ASP A 90 11.02 6.10 19.53
N ASP A 91 10.62 7.26 19.03
CA ASP A 91 10.24 8.42 19.84
C ASP A 91 8.97 8.17 20.69
N LEU A 92 7.96 7.49 20.13
CA LEU A 92 6.74 7.12 20.86
C LEU A 92 7.05 6.12 21.98
N ASN A 93 7.86 5.11 21.70
CA ASN A 93 8.30 4.14 22.70
C ASN A 93 9.13 4.79 23.80
N ARG A 94 10.05 5.71 23.45
CA ARG A 94 10.83 6.49 24.43
C ARG A 94 9.94 7.33 25.36
N LYS A 95 8.79 7.78 24.87
CA LYS A 95 7.78 8.51 25.66
C LYS A 95 6.83 7.59 26.45
N GLY A 96 7.04 6.26 26.40
CA GLY A 96 6.20 5.28 27.08
C GLY A 96 4.89 4.94 26.37
N HIS A 97 4.69 5.43 25.14
CA HIS A 97 3.51 5.08 24.33
C HIS A 97 3.76 3.76 23.62
N LYS A 98 3.01 2.71 24.01
CA LYS A 98 3.03 1.41 23.32
C LYS A 98 2.12 1.49 22.09
N VAL A 99 2.70 1.81 20.94
CA VAL A 99 1.99 1.88 19.66
C VAL A 99 2.36 0.68 18.80
N THR A 100 1.34 0.03 18.22
CA THR A 100 1.54 -1.12 17.34
C THR A 100 1.79 -0.63 15.91
N SER A 101 2.50 -1.44 15.12
CA SER A 101 2.85 -1.15 13.72
C SER A 101 1.66 -0.68 12.91
N ASP A 102 0.57 -1.44 12.96
CA ASP A 102 -0.62 -1.20 12.15
C ASP A 102 -1.27 0.14 12.51
N LYS A 103 -1.33 0.47 13.81
CA LYS A 103 -1.88 1.75 14.28
C LYS A 103 -1.01 2.92 13.85
N LEU A 104 0.32 2.77 13.88
CA LEU A 104 1.24 3.80 13.42
C LEU A 104 1.11 4.02 11.91
N PHE A 105 1.15 2.96 11.10
CA PHE A 105 1.00 3.05 9.65
C PHE A 105 -0.37 3.62 9.25
N MET A 106 -1.44 3.19 9.92
CA MET A 106 -2.78 3.74 9.71
C MET A 106 -2.82 5.24 10.04
N ALA A 107 -2.23 5.66 11.15
CA ALA A 107 -2.15 7.08 11.52
C ALA A 107 -1.36 7.90 10.50
N MET A 108 -0.21 7.40 10.04
CA MET A 108 0.61 8.09 9.04
C MET A 108 -0.10 8.20 7.68
N ASN A 109 -0.77 7.14 7.23
CA ASN A 109 -1.58 7.18 6.03
C ASN A 109 -2.70 8.21 6.17
N TRP A 110 -3.40 8.22 7.31
CA TRP A 110 -4.48 9.16 7.55
C TRP A 110 -3.98 10.62 7.56
N LEU A 111 -2.93 10.92 8.32
CA LEU A 111 -2.29 12.24 8.37
C LEU A 111 -1.83 12.72 7.00
N PHE A 112 -1.32 11.83 6.15
CA PHE A 112 -0.92 12.18 4.79
C PHE A 112 -2.12 12.45 3.85
N THR A 113 -3.22 11.72 4.03
CA THR A 113 -4.44 11.89 3.22
C THR A 113 -5.27 13.12 3.59
N TYR A 114 -5.04 13.73 4.76
CA TYR A 114 -5.69 14.99 5.11
C TYR A 114 -5.22 16.08 4.15
N ASP A 115 -6.18 16.78 3.53
CA ASP A 115 -5.88 17.98 2.76
C ASP A 115 -5.15 18.97 3.68
N THR A 116 -3.94 19.36 3.29
CA THR A 116 -3.14 20.33 4.04
C THR A 116 -3.80 21.71 4.01
N GLU A 117 -3.47 22.59 4.96
CA GLU A 117 -4.01 23.95 5.02
C GLU A 117 -3.88 24.71 3.70
N LEU A 118 -2.77 24.51 2.96
CA LEU A 118 -2.56 25.09 1.63
C LEU A 118 -3.52 24.52 0.58
N VAL A 119 -3.80 23.22 0.63
CA VAL A 119 -4.76 22.58 -0.28
C VAL A 119 -6.18 23.04 0.04
N LEU A 120 -6.53 23.13 1.32
CA LEU A 120 -7.82 23.64 1.79
C LEU A 120 -8.03 25.11 1.42
N SER A 121 -7.02 25.96 1.60
CA SER A 121 -7.11 27.40 1.28
C SER A 121 -7.12 27.65 -0.23
N GLY A 122 -6.46 26.81 -1.02
CA GLY A 122 -6.56 26.88 -2.48
C GLY A 122 -7.92 26.42 -3.00
N ARG A 123 -8.28 25.16 -2.75
CA ARG A 123 -9.48 24.52 -3.35
C ARG A 123 -10.79 25.07 -2.79
N TRP A 124 -10.81 25.34 -1.49
CA TRP A 124 -12.04 25.68 -0.77
C TRP A 124 -12.01 27.09 -0.16
N LYS A 125 -10.87 27.79 -0.21
CA LYS A 125 -10.67 29.08 0.48
C LYS A 125 -10.89 28.99 2.00
N LEU A 126 -10.63 27.81 2.56
CA LEU A 126 -10.77 27.53 3.99
C LEU A 126 -9.41 27.25 4.62
N ASN A 127 -9.26 27.56 5.89
CA ASN A 127 -8.12 27.13 6.70
C ASN A 127 -8.56 26.04 7.68
N GLU A 128 -7.61 25.44 8.39
CA GLU A 128 -7.88 24.30 9.30
C GLU A 128 -8.87 24.66 10.42
N LYS A 129 -8.93 25.93 10.85
CA LYS A 129 -9.88 26.41 11.86
C LYS A 129 -11.29 26.58 11.30
N THR A 130 -11.42 27.11 10.08
CA THR A 130 -12.74 27.43 9.48
C THR A 130 -13.41 26.23 8.81
N ILE A 131 -12.64 25.20 8.40
CA ILE A 131 -13.22 24.05 7.71
C ILE A 131 -14.15 23.23 8.59
N ARG A 132 -13.81 23.02 9.87
CA ARG A 132 -14.63 22.25 10.81
C ARG A 132 -16.01 22.87 10.98
N GLU A 133 -16.08 24.19 11.18
CA GLU A 133 -17.34 24.91 11.34
C GLU A 133 -18.14 24.94 10.03
N SER A 134 -17.47 25.13 8.90
CA SER A 134 -18.10 25.16 7.58
C SER A 134 -18.73 23.81 7.24
N VAL A 135 -18.01 22.70 7.45
CA VAL A 135 -18.53 21.34 7.25
C VAL A 135 -19.67 21.04 8.21
N ARG A 136 -19.54 21.40 9.50
CA ARG A 136 -20.60 21.18 10.50
C ARG A 136 -21.92 21.87 10.11
N LYS A 137 -21.86 23.12 9.64
CA LYS A 137 -23.05 23.87 9.19
C LYS A 137 -23.75 23.17 8.03
N VAL A 138 -22.99 22.66 7.06
CA VAL A 138 -23.53 21.91 5.92
C VAL A 138 -24.14 20.59 6.38
N VAL A 139 -23.45 19.82 7.22
CA VAL A 139 -23.95 18.52 7.73
C VAL A 139 -25.25 18.69 8.52
N GLN A 140 -25.39 19.75 9.32
CA GLN A 140 -26.62 20.04 10.06
C GLN A 140 -27.83 20.35 9.15
N GLN A 141 -27.58 20.73 7.89
CA GLN A 141 -28.61 21.00 6.91
C GLN A 141 -28.93 19.79 6.03
N VAL A 142 -28.11 18.74 6.07
CA VAL A 142 -28.42 17.48 5.39
C VAL A 142 -29.53 16.79 6.19
N PRO A 143 -30.73 16.61 5.62
CA PRO A 143 -31.75 15.85 6.30
C PRO A 143 -31.25 14.41 6.49
N MET A 144 -31.18 13.97 7.73
CA MET A 144 -30.95 12.56 8.07
C MET A 144 -32.21 11.82 7.63
N GLY A 145 -32.25 11.35 6.39
CA GLY A 145 -33.26 10.41 5.92
C GLY A 145 -33.16 9.15 6.77
N GLY A 146 -34.27 8.79 7.43
CA GLY A 146 -34.41 7.59 8.26
C GLY A 146 -34.37 6.29 7.48
#